data_AF-A3X238-F1
#
_entry.id   AF-A3X238-F1
#
_cell.length_a   1.000
_cell.length_b   1.000
_cell.length_c   1.000
_cell.angle_alpha   90.00
_cell.angle_beta   90.00
_cell.angle_gamma   90.00
#
_symmetry.space_group_name_H-M   'P 1'
#
loop_
_entity.id
_entity.type
_entity.pdbx_description
1 polymer ?
#
loop_
_entity_poly.entity_id
_entity_poly.type
_entity_poly.pdbx_seq_one_letter_code
_entity_poly.pdbx_strand_id
1 'polypeptide(L)'
;MDALLADSDTKEAYSIAYVCAVAASAGYAVATRHHDRDSIDLTIEAGESMRLKIDIQIKATVNLDGDGTTFRYALKQKNYDDLRIETQTPRILVVLHLPPEKEHWLTILDQELTLRNCAYWVCLTGLPVNDNQTSTTIDVPASNSFNTESLIELMRKSRSGRIS
;
A
#
# COMPACT_ATOMS: atom_id res chain seq x y z
N MET A 1 -28.14 10.91 7.25
CA MET A 1 -26.93 10.57 6.46
C MET A 1 -26.78 9.07 6.61
N ASP A 2 -27.01 8.33 5.53
CA ASP A 2 -27.17 6.86 5.56
C ASP A 2 -25.83 6.15 5.31
N ALA A 3 -24.76 6.67 5.90
CA ALA A 3 -23.40 6.14 5.71
C ALA A 3 -23.16 4.93 6.61
N LEU A 4 -22.75 3.81 6.01
CA LEU A 4 -22.43 2.56 6.73
C LEU A 4 -20.96 2.49 7.18
N LEU A 5 -20.04 3.10 6.42
CA LEU A 5 -18.61 3.03 6.68
C LEU A 5 -18.17 4.07 7.70
N ALA A 6 -17.31 3.66 8.64
CA ALA A 6 -16.57 4.62 9.45
C ALA A 6 -15.54 5.38 8.58
N ASP A 7 -14.98 6.46 9.11
CA ASP A 7 -13.98 7.25 8.38
C ASP A 7 -12.72 6.45 8.04
N SER A 8 -12.25 5.61 8.98
CA SER A 8 -11.14 4.66 8.75
C SER A 8 -11.42 3.72 7.58
N ASP A 9 -12.63 3.17 7.54
CA ASP A 9 -13.02 2.17 6.54
C ASP A 9 -13.20 2.84 5.17
N THR A 10 -13.64 4.10 5.16
CA THR A 10 -13.72 4.90 3.93
C THR A 10 -12.31 5.15 3.37
N LYS A 11 -11.35 5.54 4.21
CA LYS A 11 -9.95 5.75 3.81
C LYS A 11 -9.34 4.47 3.25
N GLU A 12 -9.61 3.34 3.91
CA GLU A 12 -9.16 2.02 3.46
C GLU A 12 -9.75 1.66 2.09
N ALA A 13 -11.06 1.85 1.89
CA ALA A 13 -11.71 1.62 0.60
C ALA A 13 -11.10 2.46 -0.53
N TYR A 14 -10.79 3.74 -0.27
CA TYR A 14 -10.10 4.58 -1.25
C TYR A 14 -8.69 4.09 -1.58
N SER A 15 -7.95 3.59 -0.60
CA SER A 15 -6.62 3.03 -0.84
C SER A 15 -6.65 1.72 -1.62
N ILE A 16 -7.64 0.86 -1.38
CA ILE A 16 -7.88 -0.33 -2.21
C ILE A 16 -8.20 0.11 -3.64
N ALA A 17 -9.10 1.08 -3.83
CA ALA A 17 -9.44 1.60 -5.16
C ALA A 17 -8.21 2.16 -5.90
N TYR A 18 -7.35 2.92 -5.21
CA TYR A 18 -6.09 3.43 -5.76
C TYR A 18 -5.19 2.30 -6.27
N VAL A 19 -4.93 1.31 -5.41
CA VAL A 19 -4.05 0.18 -5.74
C VAL A 19 -4.63 -0.65 -6.89
N CYS A 20 -5.93 -0.90 -6.90
CA CYS A 20 -6.63 -1.57 -7.99
C CYS A 20 -6.50 -0.80 -9.32
N ALA A 21 -6.64 0.52 -9.31
CA ALA A 21 -6.49 1.35 -10.50
C ALA A 21 -5.06 1.30 -11.06
N VAL A 22 -4.05 1.40 -10.19
CA VAL A 22 -2.63 1.28 -10.58
C VAL A 22 -2.33 -0.11 -11.13
N ALA A 23 -2.82 -1.18 -10.49
CA ALA A 23 -2.64 -2.55 -10.96
C ALA A 23 -3.30 -2.79 -12.32
N ALA A 24 -4.54 -2.31 -12.50
CA ALA A 24 -5.26 -2.41 -13.76
C ALA A 24 -4.53 -1.66 -14.89
N SER A 25 -4.01 -0.46 -14.61
CA SER A 25 -3.19 0.32 -15.54
C SER A 25 -1.89 -0.42 -15.95
N ALA A 26 -1.33 -1.24 -15.07
CA ALA A 26 -0.19 -2.11 -15.37
C ALA A 26 -0.56 -3.45 -16.05
N GLY A 27 -1.85 -3.73 -16.23
CA GLY A 27 -2.35 -5.00 -16.78
C GLY A 27 -2.25 -6.19 -15.83
N TYR A 28 -2.26 -5.95 -14.51
CA TYR A 28 -2.12 -6.98 -13.48
C TYR A 28 -3.45 -7.30 -12.79
N ALA A 29 -3.59 -8.54 -12.34
CA ALA A 29 -4.77 -8.98 -11.61
C ALA A 29 -4.61 -8.67 -10.11
N VAL A 30 -5.72 -8.35 -9.45
CA VAL A 30 -5.77 -8.11 -8.00
C VAL A 30 -6.69 -9.15 -7.37
N ALA A 31 -6.21 -9.78 -6.30
CA ALA A 31 -6.99 -10.69 -5.47
C ALA A 31 -7.05 -10.16 -4.04
N THR A 32 -8.24 -9.81 -3.55
CA THR A 32 -8.46 -9.40 -2.16
C THR A 32 -8.32 -10.60 -1.22
N ARG A 33 -7.80 -10.36 -0.02
CA ARG A 33 -7.75 -11.36 1.06
C ARG A 33 -8.78 -10.98 2.11
N HIS A 34 -9.58 -11.96 2.51
CA HIS A 34 -10.63 -11.77 3.53
C HIS A 34 -10.24 -12.35 4.90
N HIS A 35 -9.02 -12.88 5.03
CA HIS A 35 -8.55 -13.57 6.23
C HIS A 35 -7.49 -12.73 6.96
N ASP A 36 -7.91 -12.08 8.04
CA ASP A 36 -7.19 -11.06 8.83
C ASP A 36 -5.98 -11.58 9.66
N ARG A 37 -5.44 -12.76 9.35
CA ARG A 37 -4.35 -13.33 10.17
C ARG A 37 -2.98 -12.79 9.78
N ASP A 38 -2.75 -12.55 8.50
CA ASP A 38 -1.40 -12.34 7.95
C ASP A 38 -1.09 -10.87 7.62
N SER A 39 -1.98 -9.94 7.98
CA SER A 39 -1.82 -8.50 7.73
C SER A 39 -1.58 -8.17 6.24
N ILE A 40 -2.20 -8.94 5.34
CA ILE A 40 -2.19 -8.71 3.89
C ILE A 40 -3.62 -8.44 3.44
N ASP A 41 -3.84 -7.29 2.79
CA ASP A 41 -5.16 -6.88 2.32
C ASP A 41 -5.44 -7.36 0.90
N LEU A 42 -4.42 -7.36 0.03
CA LEU A 42 -4.52 -7.88 -1.33
C LEU A 42 -3.20 -8.44 -1.86
N THR A 43 -3.33 -9.22 -2.93
CA THR A 43 -2.20 -9.71 -3.74
C THR A 43 -2.33 -9.17 -5.15
N ILE A 44 -1.24 -8.63 -5.70
CA ILE A 44 -1.14 -8.30 -7.12
C ILE A 44 -0.43 -9.46 -7.83
N GLU A 45 -1.03 -9.92 -8.92
CA GLU A 45 -0.52 -11.04 -9.71
C GLU A 45 -0.28 -10.61 -11.15
N ALA A 46 0.89 -10.99 -11.70
CA ALA A 46 1.23 -10.82 -13.11
C ALA A 46 1.66 -12.16 -13.70
N GLY A 47 1.40 -12.37 -14.99
CA GLY A 47 2.19 -13.35 -15.74
C GLY A 47 1.53 -14.03 -16.93
N GLU A 48 2.38 -14.26 -17.94
CA GLU A 48 2.30 -15.35 -18.92
C GLU A 48 3.28 -16.51 -18.61
N SER A 49 4.56 -16.24 -18.27
CA SER A 49 5.60 -17.30 -18.12
C SER A 49 5.97 -17.68 -16.68
N MET A 50 5.77 -16.78 -15.72
CA MET A 50 5.87 -17.03 -14.28
C MET A 50 4.71 -16.30 -13.61
N ARG A 51 4.01 -16.98 -12.70
CA ARG A 51 2.92 -16.38 -11.90
C ARG A 51 3.52 -15.54 -10.78
N LEU A 52 3.98 -14.34 -11.12
CA LEU A 52 4.59 -13.40 -10.17
C LEU A 52 3.54 -12.82 -9.26
N LYS A 53 3.91 -12.64 -8.00
CA LYS A 53 3.01 -12.13 -6.96
C LYS A 53 3.73 -11.16 -6.05
N ILE A 54 2.99 -10.18 -5.57
CA ILE A 54 3.37 -9.33 -4.43
C ILE A 54 2.16 -9.24 -3.51
N ASP A 55 2.39 -9.48 -2.23
CA ASP A 55 1.40 -9.30 -1.18
C ASP A 55 1.52 -7.88 -0.60
N ILE A 56 0.37 -7.23 -0.40
CA ILE A 56 0.31 -5.82 -0.03
C ILE A 56 -0.54 -5.66 1.23
N GLN A 57 0.06 -5.05 2.26
CA GLN A 57 -0.70 -4.35 3.29
C GLN A 57 -0.94 -2.92 2.82
N ILE A 58 -2.20 -2.51 2.85
CA ILE A 58 -2.63 -1.18 2.48
C ILE A 58 -2.98 -0.39 3.74
N LYS A 59 -2.57 0.87 3.73
CA LYS A 59 -2.96 1.88 4.71
C LYS A 59 -3.29 3.18 4.00
N ALA A 60 -4.07 4.02 4.67
CA ALA A 60 -4.39 5.36 4.21
C ALA A 60 -4.33 6.33 5.39
N THR A 61 -3.87 7.56 5.14
CA THR A 61 -3.78 8.61 6.16
C THR A 61 -3.94 9.99 5.53
N VAL A 62 -4.48 10.93 6.30
CA VAL A 62 -4.49 12.37 5.94
C VAL A 62 -3.31 13.13 6.55
N ASN A 63 -2.58 12.47 7.46
CA ASN A 63 -1.40 13.00 8.12
C ASN A 63 -0.23 12.09 7.73
N LEU A 64 0.52 12.50 6.72
CA LEU A 64 1.77 11.85 6.32
C LEU A 64 2.90 12.87 6.39
N ASP A 65 3.46 13.02 7.59
CA ASP A 65 4.52 13.99 7.87
C ASP A 65 5.87 13.50 7.35
N GLY A 66 6.73 14.43 6.94
CA GLY A 66 8.07 14.10 6.43
C GLY A 66 8.96 15.33 6.30
N ASP A 67 10.21 15.11 5.90
CA ASP A 67 11.20 16.16 5.65
C ASP A 67 11.30 16.55 4.16
N GLY A 68 10.34 16.10 3.35
CA GLY A 68 10.32 16.25 1.89
C GLY A 68 11.04 15.12 1.14
N THR A 69 11.90 14.34 1.80
CA THR A 69 12.57 13.18 1.22
C THR A 69 12.05 11.86 1.77
N THR A 70 11.62 11.86 3.02
CA THR A 70 11.15 10.70 3.76
C THR A 70 9.90 11.05 4.54
N PHE A 71 8.89 10.21 4.43
CA PHE A 71 7.69 10.27 5.25
C PHE A 71 7.82 9.35 6.45
N ARG A 72 7.22 9.74 7.58
CA ARG A 72 7.15 8.91 8.79
C ARG A 72 5.72 8.42 8.99
N TYR A 73 5.57 7.10 9.13
CA TYR A 73 4.28 6.47 9.32
C TYR A 73 4.29 5.57 10.55
N ALA A 74 3.35 5.79 11.48
CA ALA A 74 3.18 4.94 12.65
C ALA A 74 2.38 3.68 12.28
N LEU A 75 3.08 2.57 12.09
CA LEU A 75 2.48 1.28 11.75
C LEU A 75 2.16 0.49 13.03
N LYS A 76 0.97 -0.11 13.11
CA LYS A 76 0.61 -1.02 14.22
C LYS A 76 1.67 -2.10 14.39
N GLN A 77 2.05 -2.41 15.63
CA GLN A 77 3.16 -3.32 15.91
C GLN A 77 2.97 -4.69 15.25
N LYS A 78 1.78 -5.28 15.36
CA LYS A 78 1.44 -6.54 14.68
C LYS A 78 1.78 -6.51 13.18
N ASN A 79 1.40 -5.44 12.48
CA ASN A 79 1.65 -5.32 11.04
C ASN A 79 3.15 -5.11 10.75
N TYR A 80 3.87 -4.39 11.61
CA TYR A 80 5.32 -4.28 11.50
C TYR A 80 5.99 -5.65 11.59
N ASP A 81 5.60 -6.44 12.59
CA ASP A 81 6.13 -7.79 12.81
C ASP A 81 5.78 -8.76 11.67
N ASP A 82 4.56 -8.70 11.14
CA ASP A 82 4.12 -9.56 10.04
C ASP A 82 4.70 -9.18 8.66
N LEU A 83 5.08 -7.91 8.46
CA LEU A 83 5.66 -7.44 7.20
C LEU A 83 7.19 -7.57 7.16
N ARG A 84 7.86 -7.66 8.31
CA ARG A 84 9.33 -7.79 8.35
C ARG A 84 9.86 -9.20 8.15
N ILE A 85 9.00 -10.22 8.22
CA ILE A 85 9.39 -11.62 8.01
C ILE A 85 9.70 -11.92 6.54
N GLU A 86 10.64 -12.85 6.31
CA GLU A 86 10.94 -13.35 4.97
C GLU A 86 9.84 -14.32 4.53
N THR A 87 9.35 -14.15 3.30
CA THR A 87 8.27 -14.95 2.74
C THR A 87 8.52 -15.24 1.26
N GLN A 88 7.90 -16.31 0.74
CA GLN A 88 8.08 -16.69 -0.67
C GLN A 88 7.51 -15.65 -1.62
N THR A 89 6.35 -15.09 -1.28
CA THR A 89 5.75 -13.94 -1.98
C THR A 89 6.20 -12.67 -1.26
N PRO A 90 6.97 -11.77 -1.90
CA PRO A 90 7.40 -10.54 -1.27
C PRO A 90 6.22 -9.71 -0.76
N ARG A 91 6.42 -9.07 0.39
CA ARG A 91 5.43 -8.22 1.06
C ARG A 91 5.87 -6.77 1.03
N ILE A 92 4.94 -5.87 0.75
CA ILE A 92 5.16 -4.43 0.87
C ILE A 92 4.02 -3.77 1.66
N LEU A 93 4.34 -2.66 2.31
CA LEU A 93 3.35 -1.71 2.78
C LEU A 93 3.13 -0.66 1.70
N VAL A 94 1.87 -0.35 1.41
CA VAL A 94 1.46 0.82 0.61
C VAL A 94 0.67 1.77 1.50
N VAL A 95 1.09 3.04 1.55
CA VAL A 95 0.43 4.10 2.32
C VAL A 95 -0.09 5.16 1.36
N LEU A 96 -1.42 5.25 1.20
CA LEU A 96 -2.07 6.34 0.48
C LEU A 96 -2.11 7.60 1.37
N HIS A 97 -1.53 8.69 0.88
CA HIS A 97 -1.71 10.01 1.47
C HIS A 97 -2.98 10.64 0.89
N LEU A 98 -3.96 10.98 1.72
CA LEU A 98 -5.20 11.66 1.32
C LEU A 98 -5.16 13.14 1.73
N PRO A 99 -5.87 14.04 1.03
CA PRO A 99 -6.08 15.41 1.50
C PRO A 99 -6.75 15.48 2.88
N PRO A 100 -6.53 16.54 3.68
CA PRO A 100 -7.19 16.70 4.97
C PRO A 100 -8.72 16.75 4.89
N GLU A 101 -9.26 17.44 3.87
CA GLU A 101 -10.70 17.54 3.66
C GLU A 101 -11.21 16.37 2.79
N LYS A 102 -12.24 15.69 3.29
CA LYS A 102 -12.80 14.48 2.66
C LYS A 102 -13.43 14.76 1.30
N GLU A 103 -13.97 15.96 1.12
CA GLU A 103 -14.59 16.45 -0.11
C GLU A 103 -13.57 16.54 -1.26
N HIS A 104 -12.27 16.64 -0.93
CA HIS A 104 -11.20 16.68 -1.91
C HIS A 104 -10.65 15.31 -2.28
N TRP A 105 -11.05 14.22 -1.62
CA TRP A 105 -10.47 12.90 -1.89
C TRP A 105 -10.75 12.45 -3.32
N LEU A 106 -12.00 12.59 -3.78
CA LEU A 106 -12.44 12.15 -5.10
C LEU A 106 -13.10 13.30 -5.85
N THR A 107 -12.64 13.56 -7.06
CA THR A 107 -13.29 14.46 -8.02
C THR A 107 -13.71 13.64 -9.23
N ILE A 108 -14.96 13.78 -9.66
CA ILE A 108 -15.51 13.14 -10.86
C ILE A 108 -16.02 14.25 -11.77
N LEU A 109 -15.46 14.34 -12.97
CA LEU A 109 -15.91 15.22 -14.04
C LEU A 109 -16.22 14.36 -15.27
N ASP A 110 -16.83 14.97 -16.30
CA ASP A 110 -17.27 14.26 -17.51
C ASP A 110 -16.15 13.50 -18.24
N GLN A 111 -14.89 13.94 -18.10
CA GLN A 111 -13.73 13.37 -18.80
C GLN A 111 -12.63 12.84 -17.86
N GLU A 112 -12.80 12.97 -16.55
CA GLU A 112 -11.77 12.56 -15.59
C GLU A 112 -12.36 12.04 -14.27
N LEU A 113 -11.67 11.05 -13.70
CA LEU A 113 -11.82 10.63 -12.32
C LEU A 113 -10.47 10.85 -11.64
N THR A 114 -10.47 11.72 -10.64
CA THR A 114 -9.26 12.12 -9.92
C THR A 114 -9.38 11.69 -8.47
N LEU A 115 -8.59 10.69 -8.08
CA LEU A 115 -8.31 10.37 -6.68
C LEU A 115 -7.06 11.17 -6.26
N ARG A 116 -7.22 12.17 -5.40
CA ARG A 116 -6.16 13.15 -5.13
C ARG A 116 -5.04 12.58 -4.26
N ASN A 117 -3.84 13.15 -4.45
CA ASN A 117 -2.56 12.76 -3.84
C ASN A 117 -2.07 11.38 -4.30
N CYS A 118 -0.93 10.94 -3.75
CA CYS A 118 -0.23 9.72 -4.18
C CYS A 118 -0.13 8.71 -3.03
N ALA A 119 0.06 7.45 -3.40
CA ALA A 119 0.51 6.42 -2.47
C ALA A 119 2.02 6.22 -2.54
N TYR A 120 2.59 5.71 -1.46
CA TYR A 120 4.02 5.40 -1.33
C TYR A 120 4.22 3.99 -0.80
N TRP A 121 5.31 3.33 -1.17
CA TRP A 121 5.57 1.95 -0.80
C TRP A 121 6.90 1.75 -0.06
N VAL A 122 6.95 0.73 0.79
CA VAL A 122 8.18 0.30 1.47
C VAL A 122 8.16 -1.20 1.74
N CYS A 123 9.33 -1.83 1.65
CA CYS A 123 9.56 -3.22 2.05
C CYS A 123 10.15 -3.23 3.46
N LEU A 124 9.53 -3.97 4.38
CA LEU A 124 9.97 -4.05 5.79
C LEU A 124 10.82 -5.28 6.06
N THR A 125 10.97 -6.18 5.08
CA THR A 125 11.70 -7.43 5.24
C THR A 125 13.12 -7.18 5.75
N GLY A 126 13.47 -7.80 6.87
CA GLY A 126 14.81 -7.68 7.47
C GLY A 126 15.03 -6.46 8.37
N LEU A 127 14.07 -5.53 8.51
CA LEU A 127 14.13 -4.48 9.55
C LEU A 127 14.23 -5.10 10.96
N PRO A 128 14.84 -4.45 11.96
CA PRO A 128 15.12 -5.07 13.27
C PRO A 128 13.87 -5.40 14.09
N VAL A 129 13.96 -6.41 14.97
CA VAL A 129 12.96 -6.64 16.03
C VAL A 129 13.02 -5.45 17.00
N ASN A 130 11.89 -5.07 17.56
CA ASN A 130 11.82 -4.12 18.67
C ASN A 130 10.79 -4.58 19.71
N ASP A 131 10.83 -3.95 20.89
CA ASP A 131 9.96 -4.27 22.03
C ASP A 131 8.73 -3.34 22.13
N ASN A 132 8.38 -2.63 21.05
CA ASN A 132 7.20 -1.78 21.03
C ASN A 132 5.96 -2.66 21.16
N GLN A 133 4.93 -2.18 21.88
CA GLN A 133 3.68 -2.94 22.05
C GLN A 133 2.51 -2.41 21.22
N THR A 134 2.60 -1.16 20.76
CA THR A 134 1.50 -0.45 20.10
C THR A 134 1.79 -0.22 18.62
N SER A 135 2.89 0.47 18.33
CA SER A 135 3.27 0.84 16.97
C SER A 135 4.77 1.06 16.84
N THR A 136 5.27 0.83 15.63
CA THR A 136 6.60 1.22 15.21
C THR A 136 6.49 2.27 14.11
N THR A 137 7.18 3.40 14.29
CA THR A 137 7.29 4.41 13.22
C THR A 137 8.31 3.95 12.20
N ILE A 138 7.89 3.88 10.95
CA ILE A 138 8.72 3.51 9.82
C ILE A 138 8.95 4.71 8.90
N ASP A 139 10.09 4.67 8.22
CA ASP A 139 10.45 5.62 7.18
C ASP A 139 9.97 5.09 5.82
N VAL A 140 9.21 5.93 5.11
CA VAL A 140 8.70 5.65 3.76
C VAL A 140 9.33 6.67 2.81
N PRO A 141 10.30 6.28 1.97
CA PRO A 141 10.96 7.21 1.07
C PRO A 141 9.96 7.86 0.10
N ALA A 142 10.02 9.19 -0.05
CA ALA A 142 9.16 9.92 -0.97
C ALA A 142 9.43 9.55 -2.44
N SER A 143 10.64 9.07 -2.74
CA SER A 143 11.00 8.50 -4.05
C SER A 143 10.26 7.19 -4.36
N ASN A 144 9.76 6.49 -3.35
CA ASN A 144 9.02 5.24 -3.52
C ASN A 144 7.54 5.52 -3.75
N SER A 145 7.20 6.37 -4.72
CA SER A 145 5.81 6.53 -5.14
C SER A 145 5.27 5.21 -5.68
N PHE A 146 4.06 4.83 -5.31
CA PHE A 146 3.37 3.66 -5.82
C PHE A 146 2.51 4.07 -7.02
N ASN A 147 3.06 3.93 -8.22
CA ASN A 147 2.41 4.23 -9.49
C ASN A 147 2.60 3.06 -10.49
N THR A 148 2.09 3.20 -11.71
CA THR A 148 2.15 2.16 -12.74
C THR A 148 3.58 1.70 -13.03
N GLU A 149 4.50 2.64 -13.23
CA GLU A 149 5.90 2.34 -13.56
C GLU A 149 6.62 1.65 -12.40
N SER A 150 6.45 2.17 -11.18
CA SER A 150 7.05 1.56 -9.99
C SER A 150 6.50 0.16 -9.73
N LEU A 151 5.20 -0.08 -9.99
CA LEU A 151 4.59 -1.39 -9.81
C LEU A 151 5.15 -2.41 -10.81
N ILE A 152 5.34 -2.02 -12.07
CA ILE A 152 5.97 -2.88 -13.08
C ILE A 152 7.38 -3.28 -12.62
N GLU A 153 8.16 -2.32 -12.10
CA GLU A 153 9.50 -2.58 -11.59
C GLU A 153 9.49 -3.47 -10.33
N LEU A 154 8.56 -3.24 -9.41
CA LEU A 154 8.35 -4.09 -8.23
C LEU A 154 8.06 -5.54 -8.64
N MET A 155 7.15 -5.74 -9.60
CA MET A 155 6.82 -7.07 -10.12
C MET A 155 8.02 -7.71 -10.85
N ARG A 156 8.86 -6.92 -11.52
CA ARG A 156 10.10 -7.45 -12.13
C ARG A 156 11.08 -7.93 -11.05
N LYS A 157 11.24 -7.18 -9.96
CA LYS A 157 12.09 -7.54 -8.81
C LYS A 157 11.56 -8.77 -8.05
N SER A 158 10.23 -8.95 -7.97
CA SER A 158 9.64 -10.11 -7.28
C SER A 158 10.02 -11.46 -7.91
N ARG A 159 10.49 -11.48 -9.17
CA ARG A 159 11.08 -12.68 -9.80
C ARG A 159 12.22 -13.31 -8.99
N SER A 160 13.04 -12.48 -8.34
CA SER A 160 14.14 -12.94 -7.48
C SER A 160 13.73 -13.21 -6.03
N GLY A 161 12.44 -13.10 -5.70
CA GLY A 161 11.93 -13.26 -4.33
C GLY A 161 12.34 -12.13 -3.37
N ARG A 162 12.95 -11.05 -3.87
CA ARG A 162 13.43 -9.92 -3.06
C ARG A 162 13.03 -8.60 -3.70
N ILE A 163 12.50 -7.70 -2.87
CA ILE A 163 12.17 -6.33 -3.24
C ILE A 163 12.98 -5.44 -2.30
N SER A 164 14.01 -4.81 -2.83
CA SER A 164 14.84 -3.79 -2.18
C SER A 164 15.03 -2.61 -3.11
#